data_AF-A0A7R9AA61-F1
#
_entry.id   AF-A0A7R9AA61-F1
#
_cell.length_a   1.000
_cell.length_b   1.000
_cell.length_c   1.000
_cell.angle_alpha   90.00
_cell.angle_beta   90.00
_cell.angle_gamma   90.00
#
_symmetry.space_group_name_H-M   'P 1'
#
loop_
_entity.id
_entity.type
_entity.pdbx_description
1 polymer ?
#
loop_
_entity_poly.entity_id
_entity_poly.type
_entity_poly.pdbx_seq_one_letter_code
_entity_poly.pdbx_strand_id
1 'polypeptide(L)'
;MAYDPWFDIDLEGYKRFNDLRLLNPNLKTILAVGGWNEGSEKYSFMAADPELRAGFVQSCKEFVLLYDFDGLDLDWEYPSMRGGSDEDRLNYAALVREMRIAFDDTDLLLTTAVSPNKFTIEDSYDIQALLESMDFLNVMTYDYHGAWENFTHHNAPLYGHPMDEGNFTYFNVEATVDFWLGLGVHKEFINMGMPLYGRGFTVYDPSEGTDIYSDSFAPSDAGPYTRIPGTLGYNEICEMQDDLGDDFQRVWVESIKAPYVVYKEDQWMSYDDLESFKYKLDFLEERQLGGGMVWSIETDDFRGKCSGSGDKNPLIRYASSRLGVPTPPTTTPHPTEAAWCPSEGFHPSAPCSGDYVYCQLGPNGEWIITEFKCPEGLIFNPENAACDYEDQVPGMKVLWMLVAACLAAGVGGQRRPIPRLPSYEKICQHLQDPEFVQKQVQCANGSRQACNPVSQFLRASIPAAMGRSRCSFCSADDLHKTKFIMAEMQRLYPRQYRDLILKYGTGNTRLRRQATAPLTCQQVL
;
A
#
# COMPACT_ATOMS: atom_id res chain seq x y z
N MET A 1 12.85 -7.33 -7.67
CA MET A 1 12.51 -8.12 -6.45
C MET A 1 12.28 -7.14 -5.32
N ALA A 2 11.41 -7.46 -4.37
CA ALA A 2 11.20 -6.63 -3.18
C ALA A 2 12.51 -6.46 -2.39
N TYR A 3 12.72 -5.28 -1.79
CA TYR A 3 13.90 -4.98 -0.97
C TYR A 3 13.85 -5.75 0.35
N ASP A 4 12.70 -5.75 1.02
CA ASP A 4 12.42 -6.57 2.20
C ASP A 4 11.32 -7.59 1.88
N PRO A 5 11.64 -8.73 1.23
CA PRO A 5 10.63 -9.71 0.84
C PRO A 5 9.91 -10.33 2.04
N TRP A 6 10.53 -10.34 3.23
CA TRP A 6 9.86 -10.85 4.43
C TRP A 6 8.71 -9.94 4.84
N PHE A 7 8.93 -8.62 4.91
CA PHE A 7 7.87 -7.69 5.25
C PHE A 7 6.88 -7.47 4.09
N ASP A 8 7.41 -7.26 2.89
CA ASP A 8 6.63 -6.84 1.71
C ASP A 8 5.76 -7.97 1.15
N ILE A 9 6.29 -9.21 1.16
CA ILE A 9 5.66 -10.38 0.55
C ILE A 9 5.18 -11.36 1.63
N ASP A 10 6.07 -11.87 2.48
CA ASP A 10 5.71 -12.95 3.44
C ASP A 10 4.69 -12.46 4.49
N LEU A 11 4.79 -11.20 4.91
CA LEU A 11 3.83 -10.51 5.79
C LEU A 11 2.81 -9.63 5.04
N GLU A 12 2.71 -9.83 3.72
CA GLU A 12 1.74 -9.17 2.84
C GLU A 12 1.76 -7.64 2.96
N GLY A 13 2.93 -7.03 3.16
CA GLY A 13 3.09 -5.57 3.31
C GLY A 13 2.48 -4.79 2.15
N TYR A 14 2.79 -5.15 0.90
CA TYR A 14 2.20 -4.49 -0.28
C TYR A 14 0.69 -4.66 -0.34
N LYS A 15 0.20 -5.87 -0.04
CA LYS A 15 -1.24 -6.13 -0.04
C LYS A 15 -1.96 -5.28 1.00
N ARG A 16 -1.45 -5.23 2.24
CA ARG A 16 -2.03 -4.41 3.32
C ARG A 16 -2.05 -2.92 2.98
N PHE A 17 -1.03 -2.44 2.26
CA PHE A 17 -0.99 -1.06 1.77
C PHE A 17 -2.04 -0.81 0.67
N ASN A 18 -2.11 -1.69 -0.33
CA ASN A 18 -3.06 -1.55 -1.44
C ASN A 18 -4.53 -1.76 -1.02
N ASP A 19 -4.76 -2.58 0.02
CA ASP A 19 -6.08 -2.79 0.63
C ASP A 19 -6.63 -1.53 1.33
N LEU A 20 -5.83 -0.48 1.56
CA LEU A 20 -6.34 0.82 2.03
C LEU A 20 -7.37 1.42 1.06
N ARG A 21 -7.33 1.01 -0.21
CA ARG A 21 -8.35 1.38 -1.22
C ARG A 21 -9.74 0.78 -0.92
N LEU A 22 -9.83 -0.28 -0.12
CA LEU A 22 -11.10 -0.80 0.39
C LEU A 22 -11.79 0.18 1.34
N LEU A 23 -11.00 1.03 2.02
CA LEU A 23 -11.49 2.09 2.90
C LEU A 23 -11.77 3.38 2.12
N ASN A 24 -10.93 3.69 1.14
CA ASN A 24 -11.09 4.83 0.25
C ASN A 24 -10.89 4.41 -1.21
N PRO A 25 -11.95 4.10 -1.97
CA PRO A 25 -11.83 3.67 -3.36
C PRO A 25 -11.22 4.71 -4.31
N ASN A 26 -11.10 5.97 -3.89
CA ASN A 26 -10.44 7.03 -4.65
C ASN A 26 -8.93 7.11 -4.36
N LEU A 27 -8.42 6.39 -3.35
CA LEU A 27 -7.00 6.33 -3.04
C LEU A 27 -6.25 5.64 -4.19
N LYS A 28 -5.11 6.20 -4.56
CA LYS A 28 -4.15 5.61 -5.49
C LYS A 28 -2.89 5.23 -4.73
N THR A 29 -2.44 3.99 -4.91
CA THR A 29 -1.20 3.50 -4.29
C THR A 29 -0.14 3.31 -5.36
N ILE A 30 1.00 3.99 -5.21
CA ILE A 30 2.10 3.99 -6.17
C ILE A 30 3.33 3.40 -5.49
N LEU A 31 4.06 2.51 -6.19
CA LEU A 31 5.31 1.93 -5.69
C LEU A 31 6.49 2.80 -6.11
N ALA A 32 7.33 3.23 -5.17
CA ALA A 32 8.58 3.91 -5.49
C ALA A 32 9.73 2.92 -5.72
N VAL A 33 10.58 3.20 -6.71
CA VAL A 33 11.84 2.49 -6.95
C VAL A 33 12.98 3.50 -6.99
N GLY A 34 13.95 3.35 -6.09
CA GLY A 34 14.95 4.38 -5.88
C GLY A 34 15.27 4.62 -4.41
N GLY A 35 15.40 5.89 -4.07
CA GLY A 35 15.73 6.40 -2.75
C GLY A 35 17.23 6.47 -2.51
N TRP A 36 17.60 7.40 -1.63
CA TRP A 36 18.99 7.69 -1.26
C TRP A 36 19.87 6.45 -1.03
N ASN A 37 19.37 5.47 -0.27
CA ASN A 37 20.12 4.27 0.12
C ASN A 37 20.31 3.25 -0.99
N GLU A 38 19.52 3.29 -2.07
CA GLU A 38 19.75 2.40 -3.21
C GLU A 38 21.01 2.78 -4.00
N GLY A 39 21.47 4.04 -3.88
CA GLY A 39 22.61 4.57 -4.61
C GLY A 39 22.29 4.91 -6.08
N SER A 40 23.26 5.45 -6.82
CA SER A 40 23.06 5.92 -8.20
C SER A 40 23.69 5.01 -9.26
N GLU A 41 24.83 4.36 -8.95
CA GLU A 41 25.60 3.57 -9.91
C GLU A 41 24.80 2.46 -10.61
N LYS A 42 23.92 1.76 -9.88
CA LYS A 42 23.07 0.70 -10.43
C LYS A 42 22.08 1.24 -11.47
N TYR A 43 21.52 2.43 -11.21
CA TYR A 43 20.61 3.09 -12.14
C TYR A 43 21.35 3.63 -13.35
N SER A 44 22.52 4.25 -13.16
CA SER A 44 23.37 4.70 -14.27
C SER A 44 23.73 3.55 -15.21
N PHE A 45 24.19 2.42 -14.65
CA PHE A 45 24.53 1.24 -15.44
C PHE A 45 23.31 0.65 -16.18
N MET A 46 22.16 0.55 -15.51
CA MET A 46 20.92 0.07 -16.14
C MET A 46 20.43 1.02 -17.24
N ALA A 47 20.46 2.33 -16.98
CA ALA A 47 19.97 3.36 -17.89
C ALA A 47 20.86 3.50 -19.13
N ALA A 48 22.16 3.21 -19.06
CA ALA A 48 23.08 3.35 -20.19
C ALA A 48 22.86 2.32 -21.31
N ASP A 49 22.29 1.15 -21.02
CA ASP A 49 22.13 0.06 -21.98
C ASP A 49 20.64 -0.14 -22.37
N PRO A 50 20.27 -0.01 -23.66
CA PRO A 50 18.88 -0.17 -24.11
C PRO A 50 18.26 -1.54 -23.79
N GLU A 51 19.03 -2.62 -23.79
CA GLU A 51 18.52 -3.96 -23.45
C GLU A 51 18.25 -4.07 -21.94
N LEU A 52 19.13 -3.49 -21.11
CA LEU A 52 18.92 -3.45 -19.66
C LEU A 52 17.75 -2.55 -19.28
N ARG A 53 17.61 -1.38 -19.92
CA ARG A 53 16.44 -0.51 -19.73
C ARG A 53 15.15 -1.22 -20.10
N ALA A 54 15.08 -1.87 -21.26
CA ALA A 54 13.89 -2.61 -21.67
C ALA A 54 13.54 -3.73 -20.67
N GLY A 55 14.54 -4.44 -20.16
CA GLY A 55 14.36 -5.44 -19.10
C GLY A 55 13.82 -4.84 -17.79
N PHE A 56 14.39 -3.72 -17.36
CA PHE A 56 13.95 -3.00 -16.17
C PHE A 56 12.50 -2.51 -16.32
N VAL A 57 12.19 -1.80 -17.41
CA VAL A 57 10.86 -1.27 -17.75
C VAL A 57 9.80 -2.37 -17.66
N GLN A 58 10.05 -3.48 -18.35
CA GLN A 58 9.10 -4.61 -18.37
C GLN A 58 8.95 -5.22 -16.97
N SER A 59 10.05 -5.37 -16.22
CA SER A 59 10.01 -5.91 -14.86
C SER A 59 9.24 -5.00 -13.89
N CYS A 60 9.38 -3.68 -14.01
CA CYS A 60 8.63 -2.71 -13.22
C CYS A 60 7.14 -2.82 -13.51
N LYS A 61 6.74 -2.81 -14.79
CA LYS A 61 5.34 -2.98 -15.22
C LYS A 61 4.74 -4.28 -14.66
N GLU A 62 5.44 -5.40 -14.82
CA GLU A 62 4.98 -6.69 -14.31
C GLU A 62 4.86 -6.69 -12.79
N PHE A 63 5.79 -6.05 -12.07
CA PHE A 63 5.79 -6.01 -10.61
C PHE A 63 4.63 -5.17 -10.07
N VAL A 64 4.40 -3.97 -10.60
CA VAL A 64 3.30 -3.11 -10.14
C VAL A 64 1.93 -3.75 -10.41
N LEU A 65 1.77 -4.43 -11.55
CA LEU A 65 0.54 -5.17 -11.87
C LEU A 65 0.37 -6.42 -10.98
N LEU A 66 1.46 -7.14 -10.71
CA LEU A 66 1.44 -8.35 -9.88
C LEU A 66 0.97 -8.04 -8.45
N TYR A 67 1.42 -6.93 -7.90
CA TYR A 67 1.11 -6.53 -6.52
C TYR A 67 -0.04 -5.52 -6.42
N ASP A 68 -0.74 -5.24 -7.51
CA ASP A 68 -1.95 -4.39 -7.54
C ASP A 68 -1.70 -2.93 -7.09
N PHE A 69 -0.62 -2.33 -7.58
CA PHE A 69 -0.37 -0.89 -7.47
C PHE A 69 -1.01 -0.13 -8.64
N ASP A 70 -1.41 1.12 -8.39
CA ASP A 70 -1.93 2.06 -9.39
C ASP A 70 -0.83 2.77 -10.20
N GLY A 71 0.45 2.53 -9.91
CA GLY A 71 1.54 3.17 -10.65
C GLY A 71 2.93 2.91 -10.09
N LEU A 72 3.91 3.59 -10.68
CA LEU A 72 5.31 3.60 -10.26
C LEU A 72 5.83 5.04 -10.09
N ASP A 73 6.57 5.28 -9.01
CA ASP A 73 7.35 6.50 -8.80
C ASP A 73 8.85 6.20 -8.98
N LEU A 74 9.52 6.94 -9.87
CA LEU A 74 10.95 6.84 -10.09
C LEU A 74 11.68 7.80 -9.15
N ASP A 75 12.47 7.25 -8.22
CA ASP A 75 13.19 8.02 -7.22
C ASP A 75 14.72 7.82 -7.35
N TRP A 76 15.23 7.97 -8.57
CA TRP A 76 16.68 7.89 -8.80
C TRP A 76 17.36 9.15 -8.28
N GLU A 77 18.14 9.00 -7.20
CA GLU A 77 18.91 10.09 -6.58
C GLU A 77 20.43 9.98 -6.83
N TYR A 78 21.01 10.69 -7.79
CA TYR A 78 20.37 11.37 -8.92
C TYR A 78 21.10 10.98 -10.22
N PRO A 79 20.44 11.04 -11.40
CA PRO A 79 21.15 10.94 -12.67
C PRO A 79 22.37 11.88 -12.69
N SER A 80 23.52 11.42 -13.19
CA SER A 80 24.77 12.21 -13.25
C SER A 80 25.46 12.46 -11.90
N MET A 81 24.87 12.02 -10.78
CA MET A 81 25.39 12.24 -9.43
C MET A 81 25.73 10.93 -8.73
N ARG A 82 26.48 11.01 -7.63
CA ARG A 82 26.72 9.88 -6.69
C ARG A 82 27.25 8.60 -7.36
N GLY A 83 28.20 8.75 -8.29
CA GLY A 83 28.79 7.66 -9.06
C GLY A 83 28.14 7.41 -10.42
N GLY A 84 27.17 8.23 -10.82
CA GLY A 84 26.61 8.27 -12.17
C GLY A 84 27.53 8.88 -13.23
N SER A 85 27.06 8.93 -14.47
CA SER A 85 27.75 9.45 -15.65
C SER A 85 27.08 10.70 -16.22
N ASP A 86 27.80 11.57 -16.92
CA ASP A 86 27.23 12.77 -17.56
C ASP A 86 26.14 12.40 -18.60
N GLU A 87 26.24 11.22 -19.21
CA GLU A 87 25.24 10.68 -20.13
C GLU A 87 23.92 10.28 -19.45
N ASP A 88 23.90 10.16 -18.12
CA ASP A 88 22.72 9.74 -17.36
C ASP A 88 21.53 10.66 -17.60
N ARG A 89 21.75 11.94 -17.87
CA ARG A 89 20.67 12.88 -18.25
C ARG A 89 19.88 12.38 -19.46
N LEU A 90 20.58 11.97 -20.51
CA LEU A 90 19.95 11.46 -21.74
C LEU A 90 19.45 10.03 -21.56
N ASN A 91 20.17 9.21 -20.78
CA ASN A 91 19.77 7.84 -20.49
C ASN A 91 18.49 7.79 -19.64
N TYR A 92 18.36 8.68 -18.66
CA TYR A 92 17.14 8.85 -17.87
C TYR A 92 15.99 9.36 -18.74
N ALA A 93 16.25 10.31 -19.65
CA ALA A 93 15.29 10.75 -20.65
C ALA A 93 14.80 9.62 -21.58
N ALA A 94 15.67 8.68 -21.95
CA ALA A 94 15.28 7.49 -22.70
C ALA A 94 14.46 6.53 -21.84
N LEU A 95 14.90 6.27 -20.61
CA LEU A 95 14.22 5.41 -19.66
C LEU A 95 12.78 5.87 -19.41
N VAL A 96 12.55 7.14 -19.11
CA VAL A 96 11.20 7.64 -18.80
C VAL A 96 10.25 7.57 -20.00
N ARG A 97 10.75 7.80 -21.22
CA ARG A 97 9.95 7.63 -22.45
C ARG A 97 9.60 6.17 -22.70
N GLU A 98 10.56 5.26 -22.52
CA GLU A 98 10.34 3.81 -22.64
C GLU A 98 9.33 3.31 -21.60
N MET A 99 9.42 3.81 -20.36
CA MET A 99 8.45 3.56 -19.29
C MET A 99 7.04 4.03 -19.66
N ARG A 100 6.88 5.27 -20.12
CA ARG A 100 5.57 5.81 -20.54
C ARG A 100 4.95 4.95 -21.63
N ILE A 101 5.70 4.64 -22.70
CA ILE A 101 5.24 3.78 -23.79
C ILE A 101 4.78 2.41 -23.27
N ALA A 102 5.52 1.82 -22.33
CA ALA A 102 5.15 0.54 -21.75
C ALA A 102 3.88 0.62 -20.89
N PHE A 103 3.55 1.80 -20.34
CA PHE A 103 2.39 2.01 -19.47
C PHE A 103 1.16 2.57 -20.23
N ASP A 104 1.29 2.98 -21.49
CA ASP A 104 0.20 3.58 -22.28
C ASP A 104 -0.99 2.64 -22.57
N ASP A 105 -0.80 1.32 -22.47
CA ASP A 105 -1.87 0.32 -22.61
C ASP A 105 -2.52 -0.07 -21.26
N THR A 106 -2.17 0.62 -20.19
CA THR A 106 -2.72 0.41 -18.84
C THR A 106 -3.24 1.73 -18.25
N ASP A 107 -3.91 1.63 -17.10
CA ASP A 107 -4.33 2.79 -16.29
C ASP A 107 -3.27 3.17 -15.23
N LEU A 108 -2.01 2.75 -15.41
CA LEU A 108 -0.94 2.97 -14.43
C LEU A 108 -0.39 4.39 -14.51
N LEU A 109 -0.25 5.01 -13.33
CA LEU A 109 0.45 6.28 -13.14
C LEU A 109 1.97 6.07 -13.22
N LEU A 110 2.65 7.06 -13.78
CA LEU A 110 4.11 7.16 -13.78
C LEU A 110 4.52 8.53 -13.25
N THR A 111 5.21 8.54 -12.12
CA THR A 111 5.64 9.77 -11.43
C THR A 111 7.13 9.71 -11.13
N THR A 112 7.70 10.81 -10.67
CA THR A 112 9.08 10.83 -10.21
C THR A 112 9.30 11.84 -9.10
N ALA A 113 10.10 11.46 -8.12
CA ALA A 113 10.70 12.36 -7.16
C ALA A 113 11.94 13.03 -7.77
N VAL A 114 11.99 14.37 -7.73
CA VAL A 114 13.04 15.16 -8.37
C VAL A 114 13.72 16.11 -7.39
N SER A 115 15.00 16.38 -7.65
CA SER A 115 15.83 17.21 -6.79
C SER A 115 15.29 18.64 -6.65
N PRO A 116 15.46 19.26 -5.47
CA PRO A 116 15.22 20.69 -5.31
C PRO A 116 16.42 21.54 -5.74
N ASN A 117 17.59 20.93 -5.96
CA ASN A 117 18.83 21.66 -6.19
C ASN A 117 18.94 22.08 -7.65
N LYS A 118 19.00 23.40 -7.92
CA LYS A 118 19.18 23.97 -9.27
C LYS A 118 20.24 23.24 -10.11
N PHE A 119 21.41 22.97 -9.55
CA PHE A 119 22.53 22.37 -10.29
C PHE A 119 22.22 20.91 -10.66
N THR A 120 21.68 20.15 -9.70
CA THR A 120 21.18 18.79 -9.97
C THR A 120 20.08 18.81 -11.03
N ILE A 121 19.17 19.79 -11.00
CA ILE A 121 18.11 19.89 -12.00
C ILE A 121 18.68 20.06 -13.41
N GLU A 122 19.67 20.96 -13.56
CA GLU A 122 20.34 21.25 -14.83
C GLU A 122 21.12 20.04 -15.39
N ASP A 123 21.78 19.30 -14.49
CA ASP A 123 22.67 18.18 -14.86
C ASP A 123 21.94 16.84 -15.01
N SER A 124 20.83 16.63 -14.30
CA SER A 124 20.16 15.32 -14.22
C SER A 124 18.95 15.17 -15.13
N TYR A 125 18.26 16.25 -15.51
CA TYR A 125 16.92 16.15 -16.10
C TYR A 125 16.80 16.75 -17.51
N ASP A 126 16.20 15.97 -18.42
CA ASP A 126 15.61 16.48 -19.66
C ASP A 126 14.15 16.84 -19.37
N ILE A 127 13.89 18.15 -19.21
CA ILE A 127 12.59 18.67 -18.81
C ILE A 127 11.49 18.29 -19.80
N GLN A 128 11.80 18.28 -21.10
CA GLN A 128 10.82 17.92 -22.13
C GLN A 128 10.48 16.43 -22.04
N ALA A 129 11.47 15.57 -21.83
CA ALA A 129 11.23 14.14 -21.64
C ALA A 129 10.35 13.85 -20.41
N LEU A 130 10.56 14.58 -19.31
CA LEU A 130 9.73 14.47 -18.10
C LEU A 130 8.28 14.89 -18.38
N LEU A 131 8.07 16.05 -19.00
CA LEU A 131 6.73 16.56 -19.34
C LEU A 131 5.98 15.66 -20.32
N GLU A 132 6.68 14.94 -21.20
CA GLU A 132 6.09 13.97 -22.13
C GLU A 132 5.71 12.64 -21.47
N SER A 133 6.34 12.30 -20.35
CA SER A 133 6.30 10.93 -19.81
C SER A 133 5.62 10.81 -18.45
N MET A 134 5.67 11.85 -17.61
CA MET A 134 5.16 11.78 -16.24
C MET A 134 3.71 12.25 -16.14
N ASP A 135 3.00 11.76 -15.12
CA ASP A 135 1.69 12.28 -14.74
C ASP A 135 1.81 13.53 -13.85
N PHE A 136 2.82 13.56 -12.98
CA PHE A 136 3.24 14.72 -12.19
C PHE A 136 4.64 14.50 -11.58
N LEU A 137 5.24 15.57 -11.05
CA LEU A 137 6.55 15.59 -10.39
C LEU A 137 6.38 15.80 -8.89
N ASN A 138 7.04 14.98 -8.08
CA ASN A 138 7.18 15.19 -6.65
C ASN A 138 8.51 15.93 -6.39
N VAL A 139 8.47 17.25 -6.29
CA VAL A 139 9.71 18.03 -6.07
C VAL A 139 10.08 17.97 -4.59
N MET A 140 11.23 17.39 -4.28
CA MET A 140 11.71 17.16 -2.91
C MET A 140 12.21 18.46 -2.27
N THR A 141 11.33 19.44 -2.04
CA THR A 141 11.66 20.77 -1.51
C THR A 141 12.01 20.77 -0.01
N TYR A 142 12.99 19.95 0.35
CA TYR A 142 13.61 19.73 1.66
C TYR A 142 15.05 19.23 1.45
N ASP A 143 15.78 18.98 2.54
CA ASP A 143 17.21 18.66 2.51
C ASP A 143 18.08 19.72 1.84
N TYR A 144 17.70 20.99 1.96
CA TYR A 144 18.54 22.09 1.50
C TYR A 144 19.81 22.23 2.34
N HIS A 145 19.67 22.03 3.64
CA HIS A 145 20.75 22.15 4.61
C HIS A 145 20.73 21.01 5.63
N GLY A 146 21.91 20.65 6.12
CA GLY A 146 22.09 19.56 7.08
C GLY A 146 23.55 19.36 7.43
N ALA A 147 23.84 18.41 8.33
CA ALA A 147 25.17 18.23 8.93
C ALA A 147 26.30 17.78 7.98
N TRP A 148 26.04 17.73 6.67
CA TRP A 148 27.09 17.72 5.65
C TRP A 148 27.76 19.10 5.49
N GLU A 149 27.16 20.15 6.04
CA GLU A 149 27.70 21.50 6.19
C GLU A 149 28.26 21.70 7.60
N ASN A 150 29.11 22.72 7.76
CA ASN A 150 29.74 23.11 9.04
C ASN A 150 29.10 24.36 9.66
N PHE A 151 27.88 24.69 9.27
CA PHE A 151 27.09 25.79 9.82
C PHE A 151 25.62 25.35 9.94
N THR A 152 24.89 25.94 10.88
CA THR A 152 23.46 25.68 11.07
C THR A 152 22.63 26.38 10.00
N HIS A 153 21.68 25.67 9.40
CA HIS A 153 20.64 26.26 8.54
C HIS A 153 19.45 25.31 8.46
N HIS A 154 18.34 25.77 7.88
CA HIS A 154 17.06 25.10 7.94
C HIS A 154 16.91 23.99 6.88
N ASN A 155 16.28 22.86 7.25
CA ASN A 155 16.00 21.75 6.34
C ASN A 155 15.22 22.17 5.07
N ALA A 156 14.15 22.95 5.27
CA ALA A 156 13.22 23.36 4.22
C ALA A 156 12.74 24.82 4.34
N PRO A 157 13.64 25.82 4.22
CA PRO A 157 13.26 27.23 4.30
C PRO A 157 12.33 27.62 3.14
N LEU A 158 11.22 28.31 3.42
CA LEU A 158 10.27 28.71 2.37
C LEU A 158 10.89 29.75 1.43
N TYR A 159 11.60 30.73 2.01
CA TYR A 159 12.31 31.80 1.31
C TYR A 159 13.78 31.80 1.69
N GLY A 160 14.61 32.51 0.92
CA GLY A 160 16.03 32.70 1.24
C GLY A 160 16.26 33.55 2.50
N HIS A 161 17.28 33.20 3.27
CA HIS A 161 17.76 33.99 4.39
C HIS A 161 18.58 35.19 3.88
N PRO A 162 18.55 36.37 4.53
CA PRO A 162 19.30 37.56 4.07
C PRO A 162 20.82 37.41 4.01
N MET A 163 21.37 36.40 4.69
CA MET A 163 22.79 36.06 4.66
C MET A 163 23.14 35.01 3.60
N ASP A 164 22.15 34.49 2.86
CA ASP A 164 22.41 33.53 1.79
C ASP A 164 23.16 34.23 0.65
N GLU A 165 24.31 33.66 0.28
CA GLU A 165 25.17 34.14 -0.80
C GLU A 165 25.50 33.02 -1.79
N GLY A 166 25.84 33.40 -3.02
CA GLY A 166 26.28 32.45 -4.04
C GLY A 166 25.22 31.38 -4.34
N ASN A 167 25.59 30.11 -4.19
CA ASN A 167 24.68 29.00 -4.49
C ASN A 167 23.54 28.87 -3.47
N PHE A 168 23.75 29.31 -2.22
CA PHE A 168 22.75 29.19 -1.15
C PHE A 168 21.52 30.05 -1.39
N THR A 169 21.58 31.07 -2.26
CA THR A 169 20.40 31.85 -2.64
C THR A 169 19.32 31.01 -3.34
N TYR A 170 19.69 29.83 -3.86
CA TYR A 170 18.77 28.89 -4.49
C TYR A 170 18.28 27.79 -3.54
N PHE A 171 18.77 27.75 -2.29
CA PHE A 171 18.50 26.66 -1.35
C PHE A 171 17.26 26.97 -0.49
N ASN A 172 16.14 27.23 -1.17
CA ASN A 172 14.85 27.48 -0.55
C ASN A 172 13.70 27.07 -1.48
N VAL A 173 12.52 26.84 -0.91
CA VAL A 173 11.33 26.35 -1.62
C VAL A 173 10.93 27.29 -2.76
N GLU A 174 10.89 28.61 -2.52
CA GLU A 174 10.51 29.58 -3.55
C GLU A 174 11.44 29.52 -4.77
N ALA A 175 12.75 29.60 -4.55
CA ALA A 175 13.73 29.58 -5.63
C ALA A 175 13.65 28.29 -6.46
N THR A 176 13.45 27.15 -5.80
CA THR A 176 13.29 25.85 -6.47
C THR A 176 12.04 25.79 -7.34
N VAL A 177 10.89 26.18 -6.78
CA VAL A 177 9.61 26.16 -7.51
C VAL A 177 9.66 27.13 -8.68
N ASP A 178 10.13 28.36 -8.47
CA ASP A 178 10.25 29.37 -9.52
C ASP A 178 11.26 28.92 -10.60
N PHE A 179 12.30 28.16 -10.24
CA PHE A 179 13.24 27.58 -11.21
C PHE A 179 12.57 26.53 -12.09
N TRP A 180 11.84 25.56 -11.52
CA TRP A 180 11.08 24.56 -12.29
C TRP A 180 10.04 25.21 -13.22
N LEU A 181 9.31 26.22 -12.73
CA LEU A 181 8.37 27.00 -13.55
C LEU A 181 9.10 27.76 -14.66
N GLY A 182 10.27 28.33 -14.37
CA GLY A 182 11.12 29.02 -15.34
C GLY A 182 11.66 28.12 -16.46
N LEU A 183 11.78 26.81 -16.20
CA LEU A 183 12.11 25.79 -17.19
C LEU A 183 10.91 25.36 -18.07
N GLY A 184 9.72 25.92 -17.83
CA GLY A 184 8.51 25.66 -18.62
C GLY A 184 7.64 24.54 -18.08
N VAL A 185 7.89 24.03 -16.87
CA VAL A 185 7.00 23.06 -16.22
C VAL A 185 5.69 23.73 -15.83
N HIS A 186 4.57 23.10 -16.17
CA HIS A 186 3.25 23.59 -15.77
C HIS A 186 3.08 23.45 -14.26
N LYS A 187 2.57 24.50 -13.60
CA LYS A 187 2.36 24.53 -12.14
C LYS A 187 1.52 23.36 -11.62
N GLU A 188 0.50 22.92 -12.37
CA GLU A 188 -0.37 21.78 -11.99
C GLU A 188 0.38 20.44 -12.00
N PHE A 189 1.56 20.40 -12.61
CA PHE A 189 2.41 19.22 -12.71
C PHE A 189 3.36 19.07 -11.52
N ILE A 190 3.46 20.10 -10.66
CA ILE A 190 4.40 20.14 -9.54
C ILE A 190 3.64 19.86 -8.23
N ASN A 191 4.04 18.80 -7.54
CA ASN A 191 3.73 18.58 -6.14
C ASN A 191 4.90 19.07 -5.28
N MET A 192 4.64 20.03 -4.39
CA MET A 192 5.65 20.61 -3.50
C MET A 192 5.91 19.68 -2.31
N GLY A 193 7.17 19.28 -2.10
CA GLY A 193 7.60 18.46 -0.98
C GLY A 193 7.56 19.20 0.36
N MET A 194 6.96 18.57 1.37
CA MET A 194 6.85 19.08 2.73
C MET A 194 7.42 18.04 3.70
N PRO A 195 8.55 18.32 4.36
CA PRO A 195 9.17 17.36 5.26
C PRO A 195 8.39 17.31 6.57
N LEU A 196 8.21 16.10 7.08
CA LEU A 196 7.69 15.81 8.41
C LEU A 196 8.84 15.37 9.33
N TYR A 197 10.02 15.92 9.07
CA TYR A 197 11.25 15.68 9.82
C TYR A 197 12.14 16.93 9.78
N GLY A 198 13.08 16.98 10.71
CA GLY A 198 14.07 18.02 10.86
C GLY A 198 15.49 17.58 10.51
N ARG A 199 16.35 18.57 10.23
CA ARG A 199 17.80 18.39 10.10
C ARG A 199 18.50 19.14 11.23
N GLY A 200 19.45 18.47 11.88
CA GLY A 200 20.08 18.98 13.08
C GLY A 200 21.60 18.90 13.10
N PHE A 201 22.17 19.73 13.95
CA PHE A 201 23.60 19.98 14.10
C PHE A 201 23.99 20.01 15.58
N THR A 202 25.27 19.81 15.85
CA THR A 202 25.91 20.18 17.11
C THR A 202 26.73 21.45 16.89
N VAL A 203 26.34 22.53 17.56
CA VAL A 203 26.96 23.85 17.51
C VAL A 203 28.32 23.80 18.20
N TYR A 204 29.33 24.46 17.62
CA TYR A 204 30.70 24.43 18.12
C TYR A 204 30.88 25.18 19.45
N ASP A 205 30.37 26.41 19.53
CA ASP A 205 30.39 27.23 20.74
C ASP A 205 29.06 27.99 20.88
N PRO A 206 28.10 27.45 21.65
CA PRO A 206 26.81 28.11 21.87
C PRO A 206 26.91 29.50 22.50
N SER A 207 28.05 29.87 23.09
CA SER A 207 28.25 31.21 23.66
C SER A 207 28.56 32.28 22.62
N GLU A 208 29.01 31.89 21.42
CA GLU A 208 29.23 32.78 20.26
C GLU A 208 27.95 32.94 19.42
N GLY A 209 27.01 31.99 19.50
CA GLY A 209 25.70 32.08 18.87
C GLY A 209 25.08 30.72 18.56
N THR A 210 23.75 30.70 18.39
CA THR A 210 22.97 29.52 18.00
C THR A 210 21.95 29.82 16.90
N ASP A 211 22.12 30.95 16.20
CA ASP A 211 21.27 31.36 15.08
C ASP A 211 21.60 30.60 13.79
N ILE A 212 20.86 30.85 12.72
CA ILE A 212 21.24 30.44 11.35
C ILE A 212 22.66 30.97 11.05
N TYR A 213 23.48 30.16 10.38
CA TYR A 213 24.92 30.36 10.14
C TYR A 213 25.83 30.27 11.39
N SER A 214 25.37 29.69 12.50
CA SER A 214 26.28 29.38 13.61
C SER A 214 27.18 28.19 13.26
N ASP A 215 28.46 28.27 13.65
CA ASP A 215 29.44 27.21 13.38
C ASP A 215 29.02 25.88 14.02
N SER A 216 29.09 24.80 13.24
CA SER A 216 28.77 23.44 13.68
C SER A 216 29.86 22.45 13.25
N PHE A 217 29.94 21.31 13.94
CA PHE A 217 31.01 20.34 13.71
C PHE A 217 30.53 18.89 13.58
N ALA A 218 29.27 18.62 13.87
CA ALA A 218 28.69 17.29 13.86
C ALA A 218 27.17 17.35 13.62
N PRO A 219 26.55 16.24 13.17
CA PRO A 219 25.11 16.07 13.26
C PRO A 219 24.63 16.10 14.71
N SER A 220 23.41 16.58 14.94
CA SER A 220 22.77 16.47 16.26
C SER A 220 22.61 15.01 16.70
N ASP A 221 22.41 14.82 18.01
CA ASP A 221 22.08 13.53 18.60
C ASP A 221 20.91 12.84 17.87
N ALA A 222 21.03 11.53 17.69
CA ALA A 222 19.98 10.71 17.13
C ALA A 222 18.77 10.59 18.06
N GLY A 223 17.57 10.60 17.48
CA GLY A 223 16.31 10.39 18.21
C GLY A 223 16.10 8.95 18.67
N PRO A 224 15.14 8.71 19.59
CA PRO A 224 14.87 7.38 20.13
C PRO A 224 14.27 6.40 19.10
N TYR A 225 13.56 6.91 18.08
CA TYR A 225 12.83 6.12 17.09
C TYR A 225 13.56 6.08 15.75
N THR A 226 13.87 7.24 15.16
CA THR A 226 14.55 7.31 13.85
C THR A 226 15.98 6.80 13.94
N ARG A 227 16.68 7.10 15.05
CA ARG A 227 18.05 6.64 15.35
C ARG A 227 19.08 7.01 14.28
N ILE A 228 18.87 8.14 13.62
CA ILE A 228 19.78 8.69 12.62
C ILE A 228 20.33 10.02 13.18
N PRO A 229 21.65 10.13 13.43
CA PRO A 229 22.24 11.40 13.83
C PRO A 229 21.91 12.51 12.82
N GLY A 230 21.52 13.68 13.30
CA GLY A 230 21.19 14.84 12.48
C GLY A 230 19.80 14.80 11.85
N THR A 231 18.96 13.82 12.18
CA THR A 231 17.57 13.74 11.70
C THR A 231 16.64 13.37 12.85
N LEU A 232 15.53 14.09 12.98
CA LEU A 232 14.43 13.74 13.88
C LEU A 232 13.10 13.82 13.13
N GLY A 233 12.21 12.85 13.33
CA GLY A 233 10.83 12.97 12.86
C GLY A 233 10.07 14.05 13.62
N TYR A 234 9.02 14.64 13.02
CA TYR A 234 8.16 15.60 13.72
C TYR A 234 7.58 15.01 15.01
N ASN A 235 7.23 13.72 15.01
CA ASN A 235 6.83 12.97 16.19
C ASN A 235 7.89 12.98 17.32
N GLU A 236 9.18 12.91 17.00
CA GLU A 236 10.26 13.00 17.99
C GLU A 236 10.44 14.43 18.49
N ILE A 237 10.32 15.41 17.60
CA ILE A 237 10.47 16.82 17.93
C ILE A 237 9.32 17.30 18.82
N CYS A 238 8.08 16.87 18.55
CA CYS A 238 6.94 17.25 19.36
C CYS A 238 6.91 16.51 20.72
N GLU A 239 7.34 15.24 20.79
CA GLU A 239 7.55 14.56 22.07
C GLU A 239 8.66 15.27 22.88
N MET A 240 9.75 15.69 22.21
CA MET A 240 10.82 16.49 22.84
C MET A 240 10.30 17.84 23.36
N GLN A 241 9.37 18.49 22.65
CA GLN A 241 8.73 19.72 23.11
C GLN A 241 7.93 19.49 24.39
N ASP A 242 7.15 18.41 24.46
CA ASP A 242 6.39 18.07 25.66
C ASP A 242 7.30 17.71 26.85
N ASP A 243 8.40 17.00 26.59
CA ASP A 243 9.37 16.58 27.61
C ASP A 243 10.18 17.74 28.20
N LEU A 244 10.60 18.68 27.35
CA LEU A 244 11.41 19.85 27.76
C LEU A 244 10.55 20.99 28.32
N GLY A 245 9.29 21.11 27.90
CA GLY A 245 8.40 22.18 28.36
C GLY A 245 9.00 23.57 28.12
N ASP A 246 9.18 24.35 29.18
CA ASP A 246 9.74 25.72 29.10
C ASP A 246 11.21 25.75 28.62
N ASP A 247 11.93 24.62 28.70
CA ASP A 247 13.31 24.49 28.19
C ASP A 247 13.35 24.27 26.67
N PHE A 248 12.20 24.04 26.02
CA PHE A 248 12.11 23.97 24.55
C PHE A 248 12.16 25.38 23.95
N GLN A 249 13.37 25.84 23.61
CA GLN A 249 13.58 27.17 23.06
C GLN A 249 13.31 27.22 21.55
N ARG A 250 12.03 27.22 21.17
CA ARG A 250 11.61 27.43 19.79
C ARG A 250 11.96 28.85 19.33
N VAL A 251 12.67 28.96 18.22
CA VAL A 251 12.97 30.23 17.56
C VAL A 251 12.30 30.26 16.19
N TRP A 252 11.51 31.30 15.92
CA TRP A 252 10.90 31.54 14.62
C TRP A 252 11.78 32.47 13.77
N VAL A 253 12.15 32.03 12.57
CA VAL A 253 12.96 32.84 11.65
C VAL A 253 12.06 33.44 10.58
N GLU A 254 11.77 34.73 10.74
CA GLU A 254 10.76 35.44 9.95
C GLU A 254 11.08 35.51 8.44
N SER A 255 12.37 35.62 8.09
CA SER A 255 12.81 35.70 6.69
C SER A 255 12.55 34.41 5.91
N ILE A 256 12.74 33.25 6.53
CA ILE A 256 12.59 31.94 5.88
C ILE A 256 11.25 31.25 6.19
N LYS A 257 10.43 31.84 7.08
CA LYS A 257 9.13 31.34 7.54
C LYS A 257 9.16 29.92 8.11
N ALA A 258 10.16 29.65 8.93
CA ALA A 258 10.31 28.35 9.56
C ALA A 258 10.99 28.44 10.93
N PRO A 259 10.72 27.48 11.83
CA PRO A 259 11.33 27.44 13.15
C PRO A 259 12.61 26.58 13.21
N TYR A 260 13.40 26.82 14.25
CA TYR A 260 14.33 25.83 14.77
C TYR A 260 14.23 25.79 16.29
N VAL A 261 14.89 24.81 16.91
CA VAL A 261 15.04 24.71 18.36
C VAL A 261 16.48 24.43 18.75
N VAL A 262 16.91 25.02 19.86
CA VAL A 262 18.18 24.69 20.53
C VAL A 262 17.84 23.97 21.83
N TYR A 263 18.51 22.85 22.08
CA TYR A 263 18.29 22.00 23.24
C TYR A 263 19.61 21.40 23.73
N LYS A 264 19.65 20.93 24.98
CA LYS A 264 20.85 20.35 25.60
C LYS A 264 22.12 21.22 25.42
N GLU A 265 21.96 22.54 25.47
CA GLU A 265 23.01 23.56 25.32
C GLU A 265 23.58 23.71 23.90
N ASP A 266 23.94 22.62 23.20
CA ASP A 266 24.66 22.66 21.91
C ASP A 266 23.95 21.97 20.74
N GLN A 267 22.78 21.37 20.97
CA GLN A 267 22.04 20.68 19.92
C GLN A 267 21.09 21.65 19.23
N TRP A 268 21.14 21.68 17.91
CA TRP A 268 20.33 22.56 17.08
C TRP A 268 19.50 21.72 16.11
N MET A 269 18.20 21.97 16.00
CA MET A 269 17.29 21.23 15.12
C MET A 269 16.37 22.17 14.36
N SER A 270 16.50 22.21 13.03
CA SER A 270 15.49 22.79 12.15
C SER A 270 14.36 21.82 11.93
N TYR A 271 13.13 22.31 11.78
CA TYR A 271 11.98 21.47 11.50
C TYR A 271 10.82 22.30 11.00
N ASP A 272 9.84 21.63 10.40
CA ASP A 272 8.56 22.25 10.11
C ASP A 272 7.53 21.91 11.20
N ASP A 273 6.81 22.93 11.67
CA ASP A 273 5.64 22.82 12.52
C ASP A 273 4.37 23.32 11.81
N LEU A 274 3.24 23.31 12.52
CA LEU A 274 1.96 23.76 11.98
C LEU A 274 1.97 25.23 11.52
N GLU A 275 2.80 26.10 12.09
CA GLU A 275 2.92 27.50 11.66
C GLU A 275 3.65 27.59 10.31
N SER A 276 4.81 26.94 10.17
CA SER A 276 5.54 26.88 8.89
C SER A 276 4.75 26.15 7.78
N PHE A 277 4.04 25.06 8.12
CA PHE A 277 3.15 24.37 7.19
C PHE A 277 2.06 25.29 6.64
N LYS A 278 1.51 26.20 7.46
CA LYS A 278 0.52 27.17 6.98
C LYS A 278 1.10 28.05 5.88
N TYR A 279 2.25 28.68 6.12
CA TYR A 279 2.91 29.53 5.13
C TYR A 279 3.27 28.78 3.84
N LYS A 280 3.74 27.53 3.96
CA LYS A 280 4.01 26.68 2.79
C LYS A 280 2.75 26.37 2.00
N LEU A 281 1.63 26.10 2.68
CA LEU A 281 0.34 25.86 2.01
C LEU A 281 -0.23 27.14 1.39
N ASP A 282 -0.07 28.30 2.04
CA ASP A 282 -0.38 29.62 1.44
C ASP A 282 0.42 29.79 0.13
N PHE A 283 1.73 29.55 0.16
CA PHE A 283 2.59 29.62 -1.01
C PHE A 283 2.17 28.65 -2.12
N LEU A 284 1.86 27.38 -1.78
CA LEU A 284 1.39 26.36 -2.72
C LEU A 284 0.12 26.82 -3.44
N GLU A 285 -0.87 27.33 -2.70
CA GLU A 285 -2.13 27.85 -3.26
C GLU A 285 -1.90 29.11 -4.11
N GLU A 286 -1.05 30.03 -3.65
CA GLU A 286 -0.70 31.27 -4.37
C GLU A 286 -0.01 30.97 -5.71
N ARG A 287 0.91 30.01 -5.74
CA ARG A 287 1.58 29.53 -6.96
C ARG A 287 0.70 28.60 -7.81
N GLN A 288 -0.45 28.19 -7.29
CA GLN A 288 -1.41 27.29 -7.94
C GLN A 288 -0.75 25.98 -8.39
N LEU A 289 0.07 25.39 -7.50
CA LEU A 289 0.75 24.13 -7.76
C LEU A 289 -0.25 22.95 -7.78
N GLY A 290 0.17 21.82 -8.35
CA GLY A 290 -0.66 20.61 -8.47
C GLY A 290 -1.05 19.98 -7.13
N GLY A 291 -0.22 20.14 -6.10
CA GLY A 291 -0.49 19.61 -4.78
C GLY A 291 0.73 19.64 -3.86
N GLY A 292 0.63 18.94 -2.73
CA GLY A 292 1.71 18.73 -1.78
C GLY A 292 2.08 17.26 -1.69
N MET A 293 3.38 16.97 -1.62
CA MET A 293 3.93 15.66 -1.28
C MET A 293 4.52 15.75 0.12
N VAL A 294 4.34 14.71 0.95
CA VAL A 294 4.87 14.70 2.32
C VAL A 294 5.92 13.60 2.47
N TRP A 295 7.04 13.93 3.12
CA TRP A 295 8.07 12.96 3.49
C TRP A 295 8.31 13.01 5.00
N SER A 296 7.88 12.04 5.80
CA SER A 296 7.04 10.89 5.43
C SER A 296 5.92 10.68 6.45
N ILE A 297 4.91 9.90 6.07
CA ILE A 297 3.66 9.75 6.84
C ILE A 297 3.90 9.21 8.25
N GLU A 298 4.92 8.38 8.44
CA GLU A 298 5.29 7.77 9.72
C GLU A 298 6.06 8.69 10.67
N THR A 299 6.49 9.87 10.21
CA THR A 299 7.19 10.86 11.04
C THR A 299 6.33 12.04 11.46
N ASP A 300 5.08 12.15 11.01
CA ASP A 300 4.07 13.00 11.66
C ASP A 300 3.69 12.41 13.04
N ASP A 301 2.94 13.12 13.88
CA ASP A 301 2.38 12.55 15.11
C ASP A 301 1.19 11.61 14.79
N PHE A 302 1.48 10.49 14.14
CA PHE A 302 0.49 9.51 13.70
C PHE A 302 -0.22 8.79 14.84
N ARG A 303 0.30 8.91 16.07
CA ARG A 303 -0.30 8.34 17.28
C ARG A 303 -1.11 9.36 18.08
N GLY A 304 -0.97 10.65 17.80
CA GLY A 304 -1.64 11.72 18.55
C GLY A 304 -1.16 11.81 19.99
N LYS A 305 0.14 11.62 20.21
CA LYS A 305 0.74 11.67 21.54
C LYS A 305 1.04 13.09 22.00
N CYS A 306 1.34 13.98 21.06
CA CYS A 306 1.90 15.28 21.36
C CYS A 306 0.84 16.29 21.81
N SER A 307 1.24 17.18 22.71
CA SER A 307 0.46 18.33 23.20
C SER A 307 -0.87 17.96 23.88
N GLY A 308 -1.04 16.71 24.31
CA GLY A 308 -2.26 16.22 24.98
C GLY A 308 -3.54 16.30 24.15
N SER A 309 -3.44 16.59 22.85
CA SER A 309 -4.57 16.82 21.94
C SER A 309 -5.30 15.52 21.58
N GLY A 310 -4.55 14.41 21.47
CA GLY A 310 -5.04 13.17 20.87
C GLY A 310 -5.15 13.22 19.34
N ASP A 311 -4.75 14.34 18.72
CA ASP A 311 -4.90 14.57 17.29
C ASP A 311 -3.83 13.81 16.50
N LYS A 312 -4.27 12.83 15.70
CA LYS A 312 -3.37 12.04 14.85
C LYS A 312 -3.06 12.73 13.54
N ASN A 313 -1.81 12.67 13.11
CA ASN A 313 -1.32 13.27 11.87
C ASN A 313 -1.66 14.77 11.75
N PRO A 314 -1.30 15.61 12.74
CA PRO A 314 -1.73 17.00 12.79
C PRO A 314 -1.29 17.81 11.55
N LEU A 315 -0.09 17.58 11.03
CA LEU A 315 0.43 18.34 9.88
C LEU A 315 -0.24 17.88 8.59
N ILE A 316 -0.30 16.56 8.34
CA ILE A 316 -0.92 16.02 7.13
C ILE A 316 -2.42 16.31 7.10
N ARG A 317 -3.13 16.17 8.23
CA ARG A 317 -4.57 16.45 8.29
C ARG A 317 -4.88 17.92 8.05
N TYR A 318 -4.04 18.82 8.56
CA TYR A 318 -4.18 20.23 8.28
C TYR A 318 -4.02 20.50 6.77
N ALA A 319 -2.96 19.98 6.16
CA ALA A 319 -2.71 20.10 4.72
C ALA A 319 -3.86 19.53 3.89
N SER A 320 -4.30 18.30 4.17
CA SER A 320 -5.39 17.64 3.44
C SER A 320 -6.71 18.42 3.56
N SER A 321 -7.02 18.93 4.75
CA SER A 321 -8.24 19.71 4.98
C SER A 321 -8.19 21.05 4.24
N ARG A 322 -7.03 21.70 4.19
CA ARG A 322 -6.84 23.00 3.55
C ARG A 322 -6.94 22.88 2.03
N LEU A 323 -6.30 21.87 1.45
CA LEU A 323 -6.33 21.60 0.01
C LEU A 323 -7.64 20.97 -0.49
N GLY A 324 -8.65 20.85 0.37
CA GLY A 324 -9.97 20.32 -0.01
C GLY A 324 -9.94 18.85 -0.40
N VAL A 325 -8.94 18.09 0.04
CA VAL A 325 -8.90 16.64 -0.14
C VAL A 325 -10.10 16.06 0.60
N PRO A 326 -11.04 15.37 -0.09
CA PRO A 326 -12.21 14.82 0.56
C PRO A 326 -11.74 13.92 1.70
N THR A 327 -12.13 14.24 2.93
CA THR A 327 -12.00 13.27 4.01
C THR A 327 -12.75 12.03 3.57
N PRO A 328 -12.08 10.86 3.51
CA PRO A 328 -12.80 9.60 3.36
C PRO A 328 -13.89 9.61 4.42
N PRO A 329 -15.13 9.19 4.10
CA PRO A 329 -16.17 9.12 5.10
C PRO A 329 -15.60 8.36 6.31
N THR A 330 -15.55 9.03 7.47
CA THR A 330 -15.11 8.42 8.74
C THR A 330 -15.96 7.18 9.08
N THR A 331 -17.09 7.04 8.41
CA THR A 331 -17.77 5.78 8.18
C THR A 331 -17.13 5.07 6.98
N THR A 332 -16.04 4.33 7.20
CA THR A 332 -16.10 2.97 6.65
C THR A 332 -17.43 2.42 7.15
N PRO A 333 -18.36 1.96 6.31
CA PRO A 333 -19.38 1.08 6.83
C PRO A 333 -18.58 -0.07 7.39
N HIS A 334 -18.46 -0.14 8.72
CA HIS A 334 -18.36 -1.44 9.36
C HIS A 334 -19.41 -2.31 8.67
N PRO A 335 -19.09 -3.57 8.31
CA PRO A 335 -20.11 -4.52 7.88
C PRO A 335 -21.29 -4.31 8.82
N THR A 336 -22.45 -3.93 8.26
CA THR A 336 -23.60 -3.47 9.05
C THR A 336 -23.77 -4.39 10.27
N GLU A 337 -24.09 -3.86 11.46
CA GLU A 337 -24.22 -4.65 12.71
C GLU A 337 -25.06 -5.94 12.56
N ALA A 338 -25.96 -5.97 11.55
CA ALA A 338 -26.75 -7.13 11.15
C ALA A 338 -25.95 -8.27 10.47
N ALA A 339 -24.77 -8.02 9.90
CA ALA A 339 -23.91 -8.99 9.23
C ALA A 339 -23.07 -9.81 10.22
N TRP A 340 -22.68 -9.22 11.35
CA TRP A 340 -21.93 -9.90 12.42
C TRP A 340 -22.84 -10.64 13.40
N CYS A 341 -24.06 -10.13 13.62
CA CYS A 341 -24.98 -10.66 14.62
C CYS A 341 -26.30 -11.15 14.00
N PRO A 342 -26.32 -12.31 13.31
CA PRO A 342 -27.56 -12.89 12.80
C PRO A 342 -28.47 -13.42 13.92
N SER A 343 -27.92 -13.71 15.11
CA SER A 343 -28.64 -14.15 16.31
C SER A 343 -27.81 -13.88 17.58
N GLU A 344 -28.39 -14.06 18.77
CA GLU A 344 -27.60 -14.11 20.00
C GLU A 344 -26.59 -15.28 19.96
N GLY A 345 -25.39 -15.07 20.49
CA GLY A 345 -24.33 -16.07 20.53
C GLY A 345 -23.02 -15.64 19.85
N PHE A 346 -22.10 -16.59 19.71
CA PHE A 346 -20.81 -16.34 19.08
C PHE A 346 -20.87 -16.50 17.56
N HIS A 347 -20.29 -15.55 16.82
CA HIS A 347 -20.27 -15.52 15.36
C HIS A 347 -18.89 -15.12 14.82
N PRO A 348 -18.49 -15.61 13.65
CA PRO A 348 -17.25 -15.16 13.02
C PRO A 348 -17.35 -13.69 12.58
N SER A 349 -16.29 -12.90 12.79
CA SER A 349 -16.27 -11.49 12.33
C SER A 349 -16.08 -11.37 10.81
N ALA A 350 -15.47 -12.39 10.20
CA ALA A 350 -15.35 -12.59 8.76
C ALA A 350 -15.22 -14.09 8.44
N PRO A 351 -15.50 -14.53 7.20
CA PRO A 351 -15.24 -15.90 6.78
C PRO A 351 -13.79 -16.30 7.05
N CYS A 352 -13.59 -17.45 7.70
CA CYS A 352 -12.26 -18.00 8.02
C CYS A 352 -11.39 -17.11 8.93
N SER A 353 -12.02 -16.25 9.74
CA SER A 353 -11.32 -15.37 10.68
C SER A 353 -10.97 -16.09 11.99
N GLY A 354 -9.79 -15.77 12.54
CA GLY A 354 -9.46 -16.02 13.95
C GLY A 354 -10.16 -15.03 14.88
N ASP A 355 -10.66 -13.93 14.35
CA ASP A 355 -11.43 -12.96 15.10
C ASP A 355 -12.93 -13.34 15.05
N TYR A 356 -13.59 -13.24 16.19
CA TYR A 356 -15.00 -13.59 16.36
C TYR A 356 -15.67 -12.66 17.35
N VAL A 357 -16.99 -12.62 17.33
CA VAL A 357 -17.80 -11.73 18.17
C VAL A 357 -18.77 -12.53 19.01
N TYR A 358 -19.10 -12.03 20.19
CA TYR A 358 -20.29 -12.43 20.94
C TYR A 358 -21.35 -11.35 20.81
N CYS A 359 -22.53 -11.75 20.35
CA CYS A 359 -23.68 -10.89 20.15
C CYS A 359 -24.72 -11.16 21.24
N GLN A 360 -25.13 -10.11 21.96
CA GLN A 360 -26.18 -10.15 22.96
C GLN A 360 -27.23 -9.08 22.67
N LEU A 361 -28.53 -9.38 22.78
CA LEU A 361 -29.57 -8.38 22.54
C LEU A 361 -29.74 -7.49 23.79
N GLY A 362 -29.56 -6.20 23.61
CA GLY A 362 -29.72 -5.20 24.67
C GLY A 362 -31.19 -4.90 25.00
N PRO A 363 -31.48 -4.22 26.13
CA PRO A 363 -32.84 -3.87 26.57
C PRO A 363 -33.61 -3.00 25.56
N ASN A 364 -32.88 -2.29 24.70
CA ASN A 364 -33.41 -1.37 23.70
C ASN A 364 -33.64 -2.05 22.33
N GLY A 365 -33.33 -3.35 22.21
CA GLY A 365 -33.43 -4.09 20.95
C GLY A 365 -32.21 -3.96 20.03
N GLU A 366 -31.13 -3.32 20.48
CA GLU A 366 -29.86 -3.19 19.76
C GLU A 366 -28.86 -4.28 20.17
N TRP A 367 -27.95 -4.66 19.27
CA TRP A 367 -26.91 -5.66 19.56
C TRP A 367 -25.79 -5.06 20.40
N ILE A 368 -25.48 -5.72 21.52
CA ILE A 368 -24.25 -5.52 22.28
C ILE A 368 -23.22 -6.51 21.73
N ILE A 369 -22.18 -5.99 21.07
CA ILE A 369 -21.14 -6.78 20.41
C ILE A 369 -19.88 -6.75 21.27
N THR A 370 -19.34 -7.93 21.58
CA THR A 370 -18.04 -8.07 22.25
C THR A 370 -17.10 -8.83 21.33
N GLU A 371 -15.95 -8.25 21.04
CA GLU A 371 -14.96 -8.84 20.13
C GLU A 371 -13.98 -9.75 20.88
N PHE A 372 -13.57 -10.82 20.19
CA PHE A 372 -12.64 -11.81 20.68
C PHE A 372 -11.70 -12.24 19.56
N LYS A 373 -10.54 -12.77 19.97
CA LYS A 373 -9.53 -13.31 19.08
C LYS A 373 -9.17 -14.71 19.51
N CYS A 374 -9.16 -15.63 18.56
CA CYS A 374 -8.68 -16.98 18.77
C CYS A 374 -7.18 -16.98 19.10
N PRO A 375 -6.72 -17.94 19.90
CA PRO A 375 -5.30 -18.21 20.04
C PRO A 375 -4.63 -18.41 18.67
N GLU A 376 -3.37 -18.03 18.59
CA GLU A 376 -2.58 -18.09 17.35
C GLU A 376 -2.67 -19.49 16.69
N GLY A 377 -2.98 -19.52 15.40
CA GLY A 377 -3.11 -20.74 14.60
C GLY A 377 -4.49 -21.43 14.65
N LEU A 378 -5.48 -20.86 15.33
CA LEU A 378 -6.86 -21.36 15.35
C LEU A 378 -7.83 -20.38 14.68
N ILE A 379 -8.91 -20.90 14.11
CA ILE A 379 -10.01 -20.11 13.54
C ILE A 379 -11.33 -20.37 14.27
N PHE A 380 -12.24 -19.41 14.23
CA PHE A 380 -13.53 -19.59 14.90
C PHE A 380 -14.42 -20.58 14.13
N ASN A 381 -14.83 -21.64 14.81
CA ASN A 381 -15.72 -22.66 14.27
C ASN A 381 -17.17 -22.38 14.72
N PRO A 382 -18.06 -21.95 13.80
CA PRO A 382 -19.43 -21.61 14.16
C PRO A 382 -20.28 -22.83 14.54
N GLU A 383 -19.86 -24.06 14.22
CA GLU A 383 -20.61 -25.27 14.58
C GLU A 383 -20.49 -25.62 16.07
N ASN A 384 -19.34 -25.33 16.69
CA ASN A 384 -19.11 -25.61 18.11
C ASN A 384 -18.90 -24.34 18.96
N ALA A 385 -19.01 -23.17 18.34
CA ALA A 385 -18.85 -21.85 18.97
C ALA A 385 -17.51 -21.70 19.72
N ALA A 386 -16.43 -22.24 19.16
CA ALA A 386 -15.11 -22.23 19.75
C ALA A 386 -14.02 -22.04 18.70
N CYS A 387 -12.82 -21.67 19.16
CA CYS A 387 -11.63 -21.68 18.31
C CYS A 387 -11.19 -23.13 18.08
N ASP A 388 -11.07 -23.50 16.80
CA ASP A 388 -10.76 -24.85 16.38
C ASP A 388 -9.71 -24.84 15.27
N TYR A 389 -9.17 -26.00 14.98
CA TYR A 389 -8.27 -26.18 13.85
C TYR A 389 -9.04 -25.99 12.54
N GLU A 390 -8.37 -25.38 11.57
CA GLU A 390 -8.95 -24.98 10.28
C GLU A 390 -9.68 -26.11 9.54
N ASP A 391 -9.17 -27.34 9.65
CA ASP A 391 -9.70 -28.54 8.97
C ASP A 391 -11.01 -29.08 9.57
N GLN A 392 -11.41 -28.55 10.73
CA GLN A 392 -12.67 -28.86 11.40
C GLN A 392 -13.79 -27.86 11.09
N VAL A 393 -13.51 -26.74 10.41
CA VAL A 393 -14.53 -25.72 10.11
C VAL A 393 -15.40 -26.09 8.89
N PRO A 394 -16.74 -26.13 9.02
CA PRO A 394 -17.65 -26.50 7.92
C PRO A 394 -17.74 -25.43 6.84
N GLY A 395 -17.59 -25.82 5.56
CA GLY A 395 -17.59 -24.92 4.39
C GLY A 395 -16.30 -25.02 3.57
N MET A 396 -15.17 -25.26 4.22
CA MET A 396 -13.86 -25.43 3.58
C MET A 396 -13.79 -26.69 2.69
N LYS A 397 -14.42 -27.81 3.08
CA LYS A 397 -14.27 -29.11 2.38
C LYS A 397 -14.71 -29.15 0.91
N VAL A 398 -15.59 -28.25 0.45
CA VAL A 398 -16.09 -28.23 -0.95
C VAL A 398 -15.15 -27.44 -1.86
N LEU A 399 -14.63 -26.31 -1.38
CA LEU A 399 -13.64 -25.48 -2.07
C LEU A 399 -12.30 -26.25 -2.23
N TRP A 400 -11.90 -26.96 -1.17
CA TRP A 400 -10.74 -27.86 -1.13
C TRP A 400 -10.70 -28.94 -2.23
N MET A 401 -11.86 -29.52 -2.59
CA MET A 401 -11.93 -30.58 -3.61
C MET A 401 -11.81 -30.03 -5.05
N LEU A 402 -12.09 -28.74 -5.25
CA LEU A 402 -11.95 -28.04 -6.54
C LEU A 402 -10.51 -27.58 -6.77
N VAL A 403 -9.81 -27.15 -5.72
CA VAL A 403 -8.39 -26.76 -5.75
C VAL A 403 -7.46 -27.97 -5.90
N ALA A 404 -7.76 -29.11 -5.25
CA ALA A 404 -6.98 -30.34 -5.38
C ALA A 404 -6.92 -30.89 -6.83
N ALA A 405 -7.93 -30.61 -7.66
CA ALA A 405 -7.93 -30.94 -9.08
C ALA A 405 -6.99 -30.05 -9.91
N CYS A 406 -6.70 -28.83 -9.45
CA CYS A 406 -5.75 -27.92 -10.09
C CYS A 406 -4.28 -28.27 -9.74
N LEU A 407 -4.00 -28.63 -8.49
CA LEU A 407 -2.63 -28.93 -8.03
C LEU A 407 -2.11 -30.30 -8.46
N ALA A 408 -2.97 -31.32 -8.60
CA ALA A 408 -2.54 -32.66 -9.06
C ALA A 408 -2.07 -32.69 -10.53
N ALA A 409 -2.27 -31.62 -11.29
CA ALA A 409 -1.72 -31.46 -12.65
C ALA A 409 -0.23 -31.05 -12.64
N GLY A 410 0.36 -30.77 -11.49
CA GLY A 410 1.72 -30.24 -11.39
C GLY A 410 2.48 -30.68 -10.16
N VAL A 411 2.61 -31.98 -9.86
CA VAL A 411 3.85 -32.61 -9.35
C VAL A 411 3.71 -34.13 -9.53
N GLY A 412 4.61 -34.72 -10.32
CA GLY A 412 4.71 -36.17 -10.51
C GLY A 412 5.27 -36.49 -11.89
N GLY A 413 6.55 -36.21 -12.07
CA GLY A 413 7.22 -36.22 -13.37
C GLY A 413 6.91 -37.45 -14.24
N GLN A 414 6.21 -37.23 -15.34
CA GLN A 414 6.55 -37.82 -16.64
C GLN A 414 5.96 -36.97 -17.78
N ARG A 415 6.83 -36.67 -18.74
CA ARG A 415 6.64 -35.84 -19.94
C ARG A 415 5.36 -36.17 -20.71
N ARG A 416 4.37 -35.26 -20.76
CA ARG A 416 3.53 -35.00 -21.95
C ARG A 416 3.05 -33.54 -21.97
N PRO A 417 3.01 -32.88 -23.13
CA PRO A 417 2.49 -31.53 -23.25
C PRO A 417 0.96 -31.55 -23.15
N ILE A 418 0.39 -30.84 -22.17
CA ILE A 418 -1.06 -30.63 -22.09
C ILE A 418 -1.43 -29.51 -23.07
N PRO A 419 -2.37 -29.70 -24.01
CA PRO A 419 -2.76 -28.65 -24.96
C PRO A 419 -3.50 -27.53 -24.23
N ARG A 420 -3.29 -26.27 -24.67
CA ARG A 420 -4.12 -25.11 -24.30
C ARG A 420 -5.60 -25.49 -24.42
N LEU A 421 -6.34 -25.44 -23.30
CA LEU A 421 -7.78 -25.72 -23.27
C LEU A 421 -8.54 -24.42 -22.96
N PRO A 422 -9.25 -23.82 -23.94
CA PRO A 422 -10.15 -22.67 -23.75
C PRO A 422 -11.31 -22.92 -22.76
N SER A 423 -11.47 -24.14 -22.25
CA SER A 423 -12.45 -24.50 -21.23
C SER A 423 -12.01 -24.17 -19.80
N TYR A 424 -10.71 -23.93 -19.55
CA TYR A 424 -10.18 -23.58 -18.22
C TYR A 424 -10.53 -22.16 -17.80
N GLU A 425 -10.34 -21.18 -18.69
CA GLU A 425 -10.67 -19.77 -18.49
C GLU A 425 -12.15 -19.55 -18.16
N LYS A 426 -13.04 -20.29 -18.84
CA LYS A 426 -14.49 -20.24 -18.59
C LYS A 426 -14.90 -20.85 -17.25
N ILE A 427 -14.18 -21.87 -16.77
CA ILE A 427 -14.42 -22.43 -15.43
C ILE A 427 -14.01 -21.41 -14.36
N CYS A 428 -12.86 -20.76 -14.52
CA CYS A 428 -12.39 -19.70 -13.62
C CYS A 428 -13.32 -18.49 -13.62
N GLN A 429 -13.77 -18.02 -14.79
CA GLN A 429 -14.75 -16.92 -14.91
C GLN A 429 -16.09 -17.23 -14.23
N HIS A 430 -16.57 -18.48 -14.29
CA HIS A 430 -17.78 -18.87 -13.57
C HIS A 430 -17.58 -18.97 -12.04
N LEU A 431 -16.35 -19.21 -11.57
CA LEU A 431 -16.01 -19.25 -10.14
C LEU A 431 -15.63 -17.88 -9.57
N GLN A 432 -15.36 -16.89 -10.43
CA GLN A 432 -15.18 -15.48 -10.06
C GLN A 432 -16.51 -14.74 -9.86
N ASP A 433 -17.65 -15.35 -10.23
CA ASP A 433 -19.00 -14.83 -9.98
C ASP A 433 -19.36 -15.02 -8.49
N PRO A 434 -19.28 -13.95 -7.66
CA PRO A 434 -19.43 -14.08 -6.20
C PRO A 434 -20.84 -14.49 -5.81
N GLU A 435 -21.84 -14.08 -6.60
CA GLU A 435 -23.25 -14.39 -6.37
C GLU A 435 -23.53 -15.87 -6.66
N PHE A 436 -22.93 -16.42 -7.72
CA PHE A 436 -22.95 -17.85 -8.00
C PHE A 436 -22.31 -18.65 -6.87
N VAL A 437 -21.10 -18.28 -6.43
CA VAL A 437 -20.38 -18.98 -5.34
C VAL A 437 -21.13 -18.91 -4.02
N GLN A 438 -21.65 -17.73 -3.65
CA GLN A 438 -22.41 -17.53 -2.42
C GLN A 438 -23.70 -18.36 -2.41
N LYS A 439 -24.41 -18.47 -3.55
CA LYS A 439 -25.60 -19.35 -3.67
C LYS A 439 -25.26 -20.83 -3.56
N GLN A 440 -24.11 -21.28 -4.08
CA GLN A 440 -23.64 -22.67 -3.90
C GLN A 440 -23.35 -22.95 -2.42
N VAL A 441 -22.70 -22.02 -1.72
CA VAL A 441 -22.36 -22.13 -0.29
C VAL A 441 -23.61 -22.12 0.59
N GLN A 442 -24.55 -21.20 0.36
CA GLN A 442 -25.82 -21.13 1.08
C GLN A 442 -26.68 -22.39 0.87
N CYS A 443 -26.70 -22.96 -0.35
CA CYS A 443 -27.41 -24.20 -0.63
C CYS A 443 -26.75 -25.44 -0.02
N ALA A 444 -25.43 -25.43 0.19
CA ALA A 444 -24.70 -26.50 0.86
C ALA A 444 -24.93 -26.52 2.38
N ASN A 445 -25.20 -25.36 2.98
CA ASN A 445 -25.42 -25.19 4.42
C ASN A 445 -26.91 -25.32 4.84
N GLY A 446 -27.86 -25.33 3.89
CA GLY A 446 -29.30 -25.47 4.17
C GLY A 446 -29.78 -26.93 4.28
N SER A 447 -30.65 -27.21 5.26
CA SER A 447 -31.22 -28.54 5.58
C SER A 447 -32.09 -29.20 4.50
N ARG A 448 -32.21 -28.64 3.30
CA ARG A 448 -32.96 -29.21 2.18
C ARG A 448 -32.00 -29.73 1.11
N GLN A 449 -31.66 -31.01 1.18
CA GLN A 449 -30.89 -31.78 0.15
C GLN A 449 -31.36 -31.57 -1.31
N ALA A 450 -32.53 -30.98 -1.56
CA ALA A 450 -33.11 -30.73 -2.87
C ALA A 450 -32.63 -29.43 -3.55
N CYS A 451 -31.88 -28.54 -2.89
CA CYS A 451 -31.54 -27.22 -3.43
C CYS A 451 -30.08 -27.04 -3.88
N ASN A 452 -29.22 -28.06 -3.83
CA ASN A 452 -27.87 -27.97 -4.40
C ASN A 452 -27.90 -28.28 -5.92
N PRO A 453 -27.39 -27.38 -6.79
CA PRO A 453 -27.31 -27.56 -8.26
C PRO A 453 -26.55 -28.81 -8.71
N VAL A 454 -25.48 -29.19 -8.00
CA VAL A 454 -24.72 -30.43 -8.24
C VAL A 454 -25.61 -31.65 -7.97
N SER A 455 -26.39 -31.63 -6.89
CA SER A 455 -27.36 -32.69 -6.55
C SER A 455 -28.48 -32.80 -7.58
N GLN A 456 -28.99 -31.67 -8.09
CA GLN A 456 -30.03 -31.66 -9.12
C GLN A 456 -29.51 -32.16 -10.48
N PHE A 457 -28.28 -31.80 -10.85
CA PHE A 457 -27.60 -32.33 -12.03
C PHE A 457 -27.39 -33.85 -11.95
N LEU A 458 -26.88 -34.34 -10.81
CA LEU A 458 -26.66 -35.77 -10.57
C LEU A 458 -27.98 -36.57 -10.59
N ARG A 459 -29.08 -36.01 -10.05
CA ARG A 459 -30.43 -36.62 -10.15
C ARG A 459 -30.99 -36.64 -11.57
N ALA A 460 -30.71 -35.61 -12.37
CA ALA A 460 -31.14 -35.55 -13.77
C ALA A 460 -30.36 -36.49 -14.71
N SER A 461 -29.17 -36.93 -14.28
CA SER A 461 -28.23 -37.74 -15.08
C SER A 461 -28.30 -39.25 -14.79
N ILE A 462 -29.09 -39.67 -13.80
CA ILE A 462 -29.30 -41.09 -13.43
C ILE A 462 -30.73 -41.50 -13.87
N PRO A 463 -30.94 -42.59 -14.63
CA PRO A 463 -32.24 -42.92 -15.26
C PRO A 463 -33.43 -43.26 -14.33
N ALA A 464 -33.32 -43.09 -13.02
CA ALA A 464 -34.36 -43.52 -12.09
C ALA A 464 -34.54 -42.53 -10.94
N ALA A 465 -35.32 -41.46 -11.16
CA ALA A 465 -36.29 -40.91 -10.22
C ALA A 465 -36.86 -39.58 -10.76
N MET A 466 -38.01 -39.64 -11.43
CA MET A 466 -38.89 -38.49 -11.55
C MET A 466 -39.62 -38.29 -10.22
N GLY A 467 -39.47 -37.12 -9.61
CA GLY A 467 -40.24 -36.70 -8.43
C GLY A 467 -40.08 -35.20 -8.21
N ARG A 468 -41.19 -34.46 -8.36
CA ARG A 468 -41.27 -33.00 -8.44
C ARG A 468 -40.81 -32.30 -7.15
N SER A 469 -39.80 -31.44 -7.27
CA SER A 469 -39.73 -30.14 -6.58
C SER A 469 -38.73 -29.24 -7.33
N ARG A 470 -39.22 -28.18 -7.98
CA ARG A 470 -38.33 -27.13 -8.52
C ARG A 470 -37.87 -26.29 -7.33
N CYS A 471 -36.56 -26.22 -7.08
CA CYS A 471 -36.01 -25.26 -6.13
C CYS A 471 -36.15 -23.86 -6.73
N SER A 472 -36.73 -22.91 -5.98
CA SER A 472 -36.97 -21.53 -6.42
C SER A 472 -35.73 -20.63 -6.37
N PHE A 473 -34.58 -21.17 -5.92
CA PHE A 473 -33.35 -20.41 -5.65
C PHE A 473 -32.26 -20.51 -6.73
N CYS A 474 -32.36 -21.46 -7.68
CA CYS A 474 -31.35 -21.64 -8.72
C CYS A 474 -31.93 -21.27 -10.08
N SER A 475 -31.25 -20.39 -10.80
CA SER A 475 -31.64 -19.97 -12.15
C SER A 475 -31.31 -21.07 -13.18
N ALA A 476 -31.87 -20.94 -14.39
CA ALA A 476 -31.51 -21.83 -15.49
C ALA A 476 -30.02 -21.70 -15.89
N ASP A 477 -29.43 -20.53 -15.64
CA ASP A 477 -28.02 -20.23 -15.91
C ASP A 477 -27.09 -20.95 -14.92
N ASP A 478 -27.43 -20.93 -13.62
CA ASP A 478 -26.68 -21.66 -12.58
C ASP A 478 -26.63 -23.16 -12.88
N LEU A 479 -27.74 -23.71 -13.37
CA LEU A 479 -27.84 -25.12 -13.75
C LEU A 479 -27.02 -25.41 -15.03
N HIS A 480 -26.91 -24.43 -15.95
CA HIS A 480 -26.09 -24.55 -17.15
C HIS A 480 -24.60 -24.51 -16.84
N LYS A 481 -24.15 -23.55 -16.02
CA LYS A 481 -22.78 -23.44 -15.50
C LYS A 481 -22.36 -24.72 -14.79
N THR A 482 -23.23 -25.24 -13.91
CA THR A 482 -22.98 -26.51 -13.19
C THR A 482 -22.89 -27.71 -14.13
N LYS A 483 -23.78 -27.79 -15.14
CA LYS A 483 -23.75 -28.86 -16.17
C LYS A 483 -22.46 -28.86 -16.96
N PHE A 484 -21.99 -27.69 -17.37
CA PHE A 484 -20.74 -27.52 -18.10
C PHE A 484 -19.54 -28.01 -17.27
N ILE A 485 -19.44 -27.54 -16.02
CA ILE A 485 -18.36 -27.94 -15.09
C ILE A 485 -18.37 -29.45 -14.86
N MET A 486 -19.54 -30.04 -14.62
CA MET A 486 -19.67 -31.48 -14.35
C MET A 486 -19.38 -32.36 -15.58
N ALA A 487 -19.78 -31.93 -16.77
CA ALA A 487 -19.46 -32.63 -18.01
C ALA A 487 -17.95 -32.64 -18.26
N GLU A 488 -17.27 -31.54 -17.96
CA GLU A 488 -15.83 -31.42 -18.14
C GLU A 488 -15.05 -32.18 -17.05
N MET A 489 -15.57 -32.23 -15.81
CA MET A 489 -15.08 -33.15 -14.77
C MET A 489 -15.21 -34.62 -15.18
N GLN A 490 -16.35 -35.02 -15.77
CA GLN A 490 -16.52 -36.40 -16.25
C GLN A 490 -15.51 -36.74 -17.35
N ARG A 491 -15.22 -35.79 -18.24
CA ARG A 491 -14.30 -35.96 -19.38
C ARG A 491 -12.84 -36.02 -18.95
N LEU A 492 -12.43 -35.12 -18.06
CA LEU A 492 -11.03 -34.95 -17.66
C LEU A 492 -10.65 -35.84 -16.46
N TYR A 493 -11.60 -36.08 -15.55
CA TYR A 493 -11.37 -36.75 -14.26
C TYR A 493 -12.45 -37.80 -13.95
N PRO A 494 -12.57 -38.86 -14.78
CA PRO A 494 -13.68 -39.80 -14.72
C PRO A 494 -13.76 -40.61 -13.42
N ARG A 495 -12.64 -40.78 -12.69
CA ARG A 495 -12.64 -41.46 -11.38
C ARG A 495 -13.20 -40.57 -10.28
N GLN A 496 -12.74 -39.33 -10.19
CA GLN A 496 -13.22 -38.34 -9.22
C GLN A 496 -14.69 -38.00 -9.47
N TYR A 497 -15.10 -37.88 -10.73
CA TYR A 497 -16.50 -37.74 -11.11
C TYR A 497 -17.34 -38.92 -10.62
N ARG A 498 -16.84 -40.16 -10.78
CA ARG A 498 -17.51 -41.38 -10.28
C ARG A 498 -17.60 -41.40 -8.75
N ASP A 499 -16.57 -40.96 -8.04
CA ASP A 499 -16.59 -40.88 -6.58
C ASP A 499 -17.56 -39.80 -6.07
N LEU A 500 -17.68 -38.68 -6.80
CA LEU A 500 -18.67 -37.64 -6.55
C LEU A 500 -20.11 -38.18 -6.73
N ILE A 501 -20.34 -38.95 -7.82
CA ILE A 501 -21.61 -39.66 -8.05
C ILE A 501 -21.89 -40.68 -6.94
N LEU A 502 -20.88 -41.43 -6.48
CA LEU A 502 -21.07 -42.42 -5.41
C LEU A 502 -21.38 -41.76 -4.05
N LYS A 503 -20.77 -40.59 -3.78
CA LYS A 503 -20.91 -39.87 -2.51
C LYS A 503 -22.19 -39.03 -2.42
N TYR A 504 -22.65 -38.45 -3.54
CA TYR A 504 -23.80 -37.54 -3.57
C TYR A 504 -24.95 -38.00 -4.47
N GLY A 505 -24.69 -38.89 -5.43
CA GLY A 505 -25.68 -39.46 -6.35
C GLY A 505 -26.34 -40.74 -5.83
N THR A 506 -25.74 -41.45 -4.87
CA THR A 506 -26.36 -42.62 -4.22
C THR A 506 -26.27 -42.48 -2.71
N GLY A 507 -27.43 -42.42 -2.04
CA GLY A 507 -27.53 -42.21 -0.60
C GLY A 507 -27.06 -43.40 0.25
N ASN A 508 -25.80 -43.82 0.14
CA ASN A 508 -25.26 -44.96 0.90
C ASN A 508 -23.93 -44.61 1.61
N THR A 509 -23.92 -44.79 2.93
CA THR A 509 -23.06 -44.08 3.92
C THR A 509 -21.74 -44.78 4.28
N ARG A 510 -21.24 -45.76 3.52
CA ARG A 510 -20.20 -46.69 4.02
C ARG A 510 -18.74 -46.49 3.60
N LEU A 511 -18.38 -45.46 2.83
CA LEU A 511 -16.98 -45.26 2.38
C LEU A 511 -16.48 -43.83 2.66
N ARG A 512 -16.11 -43.56 3.91
CA ARG A 512 -15.31 -42.39 4.31
C ARG A 512 -14.11 -42.91 5.12
N ARG A 513 -12.94 -43.06 4.50
CA ARG A 513 -11.60 -43.02 5.12
C ARG A 513 -10.53 -43.42 4.10
N GLN A 514 -9.75 -42.46 3.62
CA GLN A 514 -8.27 -42.51 3.49
C GLN A 514 -7.75 -41.17 2.93
N ALA A 515 -6.56 -40.79 3.40
CA ALA A 515 -6.01 -39.45 3.53
C ALA A 515 -5.31 -38.89 2.28
N THR A 516 -5.14 -37.56 2.23
CA THR A 516 -3.85 -36.85 2.05
C THR A 516 -3.90 -35.53 2.83
N ALA A 517 -2.75 -35.03 3.29
CA ALA A 517 -2.63 -33.94 4.27
C ALA A 517 -3.16 -32.57 3.76
N PRO A 518 -3.77 -31.73 4.61
CA PRO A 518 -4.21 -30.40 4.23
C PRO A 518 -3.03 -29.40 4.19
N LEU A 519 -3.00 -28.62 3.11
CA LEU A 519 -2.26 -27.36 2.96
C LEU A 519 -2.95 -26.22 3.78
N THR A 520 -2.26 -25.12 4.06
CA THR A 520 -2.69 -24.04 4.97
C THR A 520 -3.52 -22.95 4.27
N CYS A 521 -4.30 -22.16 5.01
CA CYS A 521 -5.08 -21.02 4.50
C CYS A 521 -4.28 -20.04 3.61
N GLN A 522 -2.98 -19.87 3.88
CA GLN A 522 -2.03 -19.05 3.09
C GLN A 522 -1.78 -19.57 1.65
N GLN A 523 -2.24 -20.79 1.33
CA GLN A 523 -2.13 -21.41 0.01
C GLN A 523 -3.48 -21.42 -0.74
N VAL A 524 -4.54 -20.88 -0.11
CA VAL A 524 -5.90 -20.73 -0.65
C VAL A 524 -6.19 -19.28 -1.06
N LEU A 525 -5.62 -18.29 -0.36
CA LEU A 525 -5.42 -16.94 -0.88
C LEU A 525 -4.44 -16.99 -2.06
#